data_AF-A0AAV5AWY9-F1
#
_entry.id   AF-A0AAV5AWY9-F1
#
_cell.length_a   1.000
_cell.length_b   1.000
_cell.length_c   1.000
_cell.angle_alpha   90.00
_cell.angle_beta   90.00
_cell.angle_gamma   90.00
#
_symmetry.space_group_name_H-M   'P 1'
#
loop_
_entity.id
_entity.type
_entity.pdbx_description
1 polymer ?
#
loop_
_entity_poly.entity_id
_entity_poly.type
_entity_poly.pdbx_seq_one_letter_code
_entity_poly.pdbx_strand_id
1 'polypeptide(L)' 'MKENKKIIDEYGNEYETLQDFYNSPYLDPDIIYNYLVQGKRKPQNKKEQRWAKEGKYLREKGGYETFFN' A
#
# COMPACT_ATOMS: atom_id res chain seq x y z
N MET A 1 1.87 29.54 -11.22
CA MET A 1 1.24 28.22 -11.43
C MET A 1 2.02 27.23 -10.60
N LYS A 2 1.39 26.47 -9.68
CA LYS A 2 2.13 25.41 -8.95
C LYS A 2 2.35 24.27 -9.93
N GLU A 3 3.59 23.96 -10.26
CA GLU A 3 3.92 22.71 -10.93
C GLU A 3 3.42 21.58 -10.04
N ASN A 4 2.39 20.85 -10.49
CA ASN A 4 2.06 19.58 -9.88
C ASN A 4 3.20 18.64 -10.24
N LYS A 5 4.14 18.46 -9.30
CA LYS A 5 5.17 17.44 -9.45
C LYS A 5 4.49 16.08 -9.46
N LYS A 6 4.49 15.43 -10.63
CA LYS A 6 4.06 14.06 -10.78
C LYS A 6 5.02 13.13 -10.05
N ILE A 7 4.47 12.07 -9.47
CA ILE A 7 5.25 10.98 -8.88
C ILE A 7 5.49 9.97 -9.99
N ILE A 8 6.73 9.51 -10.15
CA ILE A 8 7.10 8.52 -11.17
C ILE A 8 7.65 7.30 -10.43
N ASP A 9 7.14 6.11 -10.73
CA ASP A 9 7.68 4.86 -10.18
C ASP A 9 8.93 4.38 -10.92
N GLU A 10 9.50 3.26 -10.48
CA GLU A 10 10.70 2.68 -11.08
C GLU A 10 10.50 2.15 -12.52
N TYR A 11 9.25 1.98 -12.94
CA TYR A 11 8.85 1.54 -14.28
C TYR A 11 8.46 2.70 -15.20
N GLY A 12 8.51 3.94 -14.71
CA GLY A 12 8.16 5.14 -15.46
C GLY A 12 6.65 5.46 -15.46
N ASN A 13 5.84 4.81 -14.64
CA ASN A 13 4.43 5.15 -14.51
C ASN A 13 4.27 6.46 -13.72
N GLU A 14 3.47 7.38 -14.26
CA GLU A 14 3.21 8.68 -13.64
C GLU A 14 1.92 8.66 -12.82
N TYR A 15 1.97 9.32 -11.65
CA TYR A 15 0.84 9.47 -10.74
C TYR A 15 0.68 10.94 -10.35
N GLU A 16 -0.56 11.42 -10.37
CA GLU A 16 -0.91 12.80 -10.03
C GLU A 16 -0.87 13.04 -8.51
N THR A 17 -1.15 12.00 -7.73
CA THR A 17 -1.12 12.08 -6.26
C THR A 17 -0.42 10.88 -5.64
N LEU A 18 0.04 11.06 -4.40
CA LEU A 18 0.61 9.97 -3.60
C LEU A 18 -0.40 8.84 -3.36
N GLN A 19 -1.70 9.18 -3.29
CA GLN A 19 -2.75 8.18 -3.13
C GLN A 19 -2.92 7.33 -4.38
N ASP A 20 -2.77 7.92 -5.57
CA ASP A 20 -2.81 7.19 -6.84
C ASP A 20 -1.61 6.24 -6.95
N PHE A 21 -0.43 6.69 -6.52
CA PHE A 21 0.76 5.83 -6.41
C PHE A 21 0.51 4.64 -5.46
N TYR A 22 -0.02 4.86 -4.25
CA TYR A 22 -0.36 3.75 -3.34
C TYR A 22 -1.45 2.82 -3.88
N ASN A 23 -2.32 3.35 -4.72
CA ASN A 23 -3.38 2.62 -5.40
C ASN A 23 -2.93 2.06 -6.76
N SER A 24 -1.65 2.12 -7.10
CA SER A 24 -1.16 1.59 -8.37
C SER A 24 -1.50 0.09 -8.51
N PRO A 25 -1.98 -0.35 -9.70
CA PRO A 25 -2.20 -1.76 -9.99
C PRO A 25 -0.90 -2.52 -10.30
N TYR A 26 0.21 -1.80 -10.47
CA TYR A 26 1.52 -2.35 -10.82
C TYR A 26 2.37 -2.71 -9.60
N LEU A 27 1.86 -2.47 -8.39
CA LEU A 27 2.58 -2.81 -7.16
C LEU A 27 2.61 -4.31 -6.92
N ASP A 28 3.75 -4.80 -6.42
CA ASP A 28 3.86 -6.17 -5.95
C ASP A 28 2.87 -6.46 -4.81
N PRO A 29 2.33 -7.70 -4.74
CA PRO A 29 1.41 -8.11 -3.68
C PRO A 29 1.91 -7.81 -2.25
N ASP A 30 3.21 -7.94 -1.99
CA ASP A 30 3.80 -7.69 -0.67
C ASP A 30 3.79 -6.19 -0.32
N ILE A 31 4.05 -5.33 -1.32
CA ILE A 31 3.94 -3.87 -1.17
C ILE A 31 2.47 -3.49 -0.95
N ILE A 32 1.56 -4.06 -1.73
CA ILE A 32 0.11 -3.88 -1.56
C ILE A 32 -0.30 -4.25 -0.14
N TYR A 33 0.10 -5.43 0.35
CA TYR A 33 -0.22 -5.89 1.70
C TYR A 33 0.29 -4.91 2.77
N ASN A 34 1.55 -4.52 2.68
CA ASN A 34 2.16 -3.54 3.60
C ASN A 34 1.43 -2.20 3.60
N TYR A 35 1.05 -1.67 2.44
CA TYR A 35 0.30 -0.41 2.35
C TYR A 35 -1.12 -0.54 2.91
N LEU A 36 -1.78 -1.69 2.76
CA LEU A 36 -3.08 -1.95 3.39
C LEU A 36 -2.97 -2.00 4.92
N VAL A 37 -1.95 -2.69 5.45
CA VAL A 37 -1.69 -2.78 6.90
C VAL A 37 -1.38 -1.41 7.52
N GLN A 38 -0.68 -0.56 6.76
CA GLN A 38 -0.35 0.81 7.16
C GLN A 38 -1.49 1.81 6.94
N GLY A 39 -2.57 1.42 6.26
CA GLY A 39 -3.69 2.31 5.92
C GLY A 39 -3.39 3.33 4.81
N LYS A 40 -2.31 3.13 4.05
CA LYS A 40 -1.90 3.99 2.93
C LYS A 40 -2.68 3.70 1.63
N ARG A 41 -3.05 2.43 1.42
CA ARG A 41 -3.84 1.98 0.27
C ARG A 41 -5.29 1.77 0.65
N LYS A 42 -6.21 2.14 -0.24
CA LYS A 42 -7.61 1.75 -0.11
C LYS A 42 -7.82 0.39 -0.79
N PRO A 43 -8.44 -0.60 -0.11
CA PRO A 43 -8.70 -1.90 -0.73
C PRO A 43 -9.48 -1.77 -2.04
N GLN A 44 -8.96 -2.31 -3.13
CA GLN A 44 -9.57 -2.18 -4.45
C GLN A 44 -10.46 -3.36 -4.84
N ASN A 45 -10.29 -4.50 -4.15
CA ASN A 45 -11.03 -5.73 -4.42
C ASN A 45 -11.24 -6.55 -3.14
N LYS A 46 -12.00 -7.65 -3.23
CA LYS A 46 -12.32 -8.51 -2.08
C LYS A 46 -11.09 -9.14 -1.43
N LYS A 47 -10.04 -9.43 -2.20
CA LYS A 47 -8.78 -10.00 -1.69
C LYS A 47 -8.04 -8.97 -0.83
N GLU A 48 -7.91 -7.74 -1.31
CA GLU A 48 -7.32 -6.63 -0.56
C GLU A 48 -8.13 -6.26 0.68
N GLN A 49 -9.46 -6.35 0.63
CA GLN A 49 -10.30 -6.14 1.82
C GLN A 49 -10.01 -7.17 2.91
N ARG A 50 -9.75 -8.43 2.52
CA ARG A 50 -9.35 -9.48 3.44
C ARG A 50 -7.95 -9.20 4.01
N TRP A 51 -6.98 -8.89 3.16
CA TRP A 51 -5.62 -8.54 3.58
C TRP A 51 -5.57 -7.34 4.54
N ALA A 52 -6.36 -6.30 4.29
CA ALA A 52 -6.43 -5.15 5.20
C ALA A 52 -6.94 -5.55 6.59
N LYS A 53 -7.95 -6.43 6.66
CA LYS A 53 -8.49 -6.94 7.94
C LYS A 53 -7.47 -7.83 8.65
N GLU A 54 -6.87 -8.78 7.94
CA GLU A 54 -5.86 -9.71 8.48
C GLU A 54 -4.64 -8.93 8.98
N GLY A 55 -4.09 -8.03 8.16
CA GLY A 55 -2.93 -7.21 8.50
C GLY A 55 -3.18 -6.29 9.69
N LYS A 56 -4.36 -5.65 9.75
CA LYS A 56 -4.75 -4.86 10.91
C LYS A 56 -4.84 -5.70 12.19
N TYR A 57 -5.47 -6.88 12.10
CA TYR A 57 -5.58 -7.81 13.23
C TYR A 57 -4.20 -8.26 13.73
N LEU A 58 -3.29 -8.64 12.83
CA LEU A 58 -1.93 -9.06 13.19
C LEU A 58 -1.13 -7.92 13.84
N ARG A 59 -1.26 -6.71 13.30
CA ARG A 59 -0.62 -5.50 13.85
C ARG A 59 -1.14 -5.16 15.25
N GLU A 60 -2.45 -5.26 15.47
CA GLU A 60 -3.07 -4.98 16.78
C GLU A 60 -2.81 -6.05 17.83
N LYS A 61 -2.57 -7.30 17.42
CA LYS A 61 -2.31 -8.43 18.32
C LYS A 61 -0.82 -8.70 18.58
N GLY A 62 0.07 -7.79 18.16
CA GLY A 62 1.51 -7.87 18.45
C GLY A 62 2.28 -8.90 17.60
N GLY A 63 1.69 -9.42 16.52
CA GLY A 63 2.29 -10.48 15.69
C GLY A 63 3.48 -10.07 14.81
N TYR A 64 4.04 -8.88 15.00
CA TYR A 64 5.18 -8.36 14.22
C TYR A 64 6.50 -8.28 15.00
N GLU A 65 6.56 -8.75 16.26
CA GLU A 65 7.82 -8.86 17.02
C GLU A 65 8.55 -10.22 16.83
N THR A 66 8.21 -11.04 15.83
CA THR A 66 8.82 -12.38 15.66
C THR A 66 9.57 -12.65 14.36
N PHE A 67 9.74 -11.67 13.47
CA PHE A 67 10.60 -11.85 12.29
C PHE A 67 11.29 -10.54 11.94
N PHE A 68 12.34 -10.19 12.67
CA PHE A 68 13.59 -9.54 12.21
C PHE A 68 14.39 -9.16 13.47
N ASN A 69 15.30 -10.07 13.86
CA ASN A 69 16.40 -9.98 14.82
C ASN A 69 16.15 -9.36 16.21
#